data_AF-A0A933MQS1-F1
#
_entry.id   AF-A0A933MQS1-F1
#
_cell.length_a   1.000
_cell.length_b   1.000
_cell.length_c   1.000
_cell.angle_alpha   90.00
_cell.angle_beta   90.00
_cell.angle_gamma   90.00
#
_symmetry.space_group_name_H-M   'P 1'
#
loop_
_entity.id
_entity.type
_entity.pdbx_description
1 polymer ?
#
loop_
_entity_poly.entity_id
_entity_poly.type
_entity_poly.pdbx_seq_one_letter_code
_entity_poly.pdbx_strand_id
1 'polypeptide(L)' 'MPKKILAVDDDIAIVRMIEFKLKAAGLDVVCAFNGQDALNKILEDKPDLI' A
#
# COMPACT_ATOMS: atom_id res chain seq x y z
N MET A 1 0.00 0.13 -17.48
CA MET A 1 0.75 0.56 -16.28
C MET A 1 0.40 -0.42 -15.17
N PRO A 2 1.36 -0.89 -14.36
CA PRO A 2 1.01 -1.68 -13.17
C PRO A 2 0.14 -0.82 -12.27
N LYS A 3 -0.94 -1.38 -11.72
CA LYS A 3 -1.79 -0.66 -10.76
C LYS A 3 -1.01 -0.44 -9.48
N LYS A 4 -1.03 0.78 -8.95
CA LYS A 4 -0.41 1.13 -7.68
C LYS A 4 -1.43 0.96 -6.56
N ILE A 5 -1.09 0.19 -5.54
CA ILE A 5 -1.98 -0.13 -4.41
C ILE A 5 -1.37 0.43 -3.12
N LEU A 6 -2.18 1.06 -2.28
CA LEU A 6 -1.78 1.50 -0.95
C LEU A 6 -2.34 0.55 0.11
N ALA A 7 -1.50 -0.29 0.72
CA ALA A 7 -1.91 -1.13 1.84
C ALA A 7 -1.81 -0.35 3.16
N VAL A 8 -2.90 -0.28 3.94
CA VAL A 8 -2.97 0.45 5.21
C VAL A 8 -3.47 -0.44 6.33
N ASP A 9 -2.63 -0.69 7.33
CA ASP A 9 -2.98 -1.40 8.56
C ASP A 9 -1.97 -1.02 9.66
N ASP A 10 -2.38 -0.94 10.93
CA ASP A 10 -1.47 -0.63 12.05
C ASP A 10 -0.61 -1.83 12.47
N ASP A 11 -0.97 -3.05 12.04
CA ASP A 11 -0.13 -4.24 12.19
C ASP A 11 0.86 -4.38 11.02
N ILE A 12 2.14 -4.15 11.34
CA ILE A 12 3.25 -4.27 10.39
C ILE A 12 3.31 -5.66 9.74
N ALA A 13 3.00 -6.74 10.47
CA ALA A 13 3.05 -8.10 9.94
C ALA A 13 2.00 -8.31 8.84
N ILE A 14 0.80 -7.75 9.03
CA ILE A 14 -0.28 -7.80 8.03
C ILE A 14 0.11 -6.99 6.79
N VAL A 15 0.59 -5.76 6.97
CA VAL A 15 1.04 -4.90 5.86
C VAL A 15 2.12 -5.60 5.02
N ARG A 16 3.14 -6.20 5.67
CA ARG A 16 4.21 -6.91 4.97
C ARG A 16 3.74 -8.15 4.24
N MET A 17 2.78 -8.89 4.83
CA MET A 17 2.17 -10.04 4.15
C MET A 17 1.42 -9.59 2.87
N ILE A 18 0.64 -8.51 2.96
CA ILE A 18 -0.11 -7.96 1.83
C ILE A 18 0.85 -7.46 0.74
N GLU A 19 1.86 -6.67 1.13
CA GLU A 19 2.91 -6.18 0.24
C GLU A 19 3.58 -7.32 -0.53
N PHE A 20 4.00 -8.37 0.19
CA PHE A 20 4.65 -9.53 -0.43
C PHE A 20 3.75 -10.22 -1.46
N LYS A 21 2.49 -10.50 -1.11
CA LYS A 21 1.54 -11.18 -2.01
C LYS A 21 1.24 -10.37 -3.25
N LEU A 22 0.99 -9.07 -3.10
CA LEU A 22 0.63 -8.19 -4.22
C LEU A 22 1.84 -7.88 -5.12
N LYS A 23 3.03 -7.69 -4.55
CA LYS A 23 4.28 -7.56 -5.34
C LYS A 23 4.58 -8.84 -6.11
N ALA A 24 4.39 -10.02 -5.52
CA ALA A 24 4.53 -11.30 -6.22
C ALA A 24 3.54 -11.46 -7.39
N ALA A 25 2.38 -10.79 -7.34
CA ALA A 25 1.43 -10.72 -8.44
C ALA A 25 1.77 -9.65 -9.50
N GLY A 26 2.91 -8.95 -9.37
CA GLY A 26 3.38 -7.93 -10.32
C GLY A 26 2.74 -6.55 -10.15
N LEU A 27 2.15 -6.27 -8.98
CA LEU A 27 1.55 -4.98 -8.64
C LEU A 27 2.57 -4.08 -7.94
N ASP A 28 2.42 -2.76 -8.11
CA ASP A 28 3.17 -1.78 -7.33
C ASP A 28 2.44 -1.53 -6.01
N VAL A 29 3.15 -1.58 -4.89
CA VAL A 29 2.55 -1.52 -3.56
C VAL A 29 3.30 -0.55 -2.69
N VAL A 30 2.56 0.44 -2.19
CA VAL A 30 2.97 1.39 -1.15
C VAL A 30 2.29 0.97 0.15
N CYS A 31 2.98 1.15 1.27
CA CYS A 31 2.50 0.72 2.60
C CYS A 31 2.35 1.92 3.50
N ALA A 32 1.31 1.97 4.34
CA ALA A 32 1.18 2.93 5.43
C ALA A 32 0.77 2.20 6.73
N PHE A 33 1.19 2.75 7.86
CA PHE A 33 0.99 2.12 9.18
C PHE A 33 0.07 2.93 10.11
N ASN A 34 -0.47 4.03 9.61
CA ASN A 34 -1.45 4.86 10.30
C ASN A 34 -2.21 5.73 9.29
N GLY A 35 -3.31 6.33 9.76
CA GLY A 35 -4.18 7.14 8.89
C GLY A 35 -3.52 8.39 8.32
N GLN A 36 -2.65 9.07 9.07
CA GLN A 36 -2.02 10.30 8.57
C GLN A 36 -0.99 10.01 7.46
N ASP A 37 -0.18 8.97 7.65
CA ASP A 37 0.76 8.49 6.63
C ASP A 37 0.01 8.00 5.37
N ALA A 38 -1.11 7.30 5.55
CA ALA A 38 -1.97 6.88 4.45
C ALA A 38 -2.52 8.08 3.67
N LEU A 39 -3.06 9.09 4.36
CA LEU A 39 -3.58 10.32 3.73
C LEU A 39 -2.49 11.06 2.94
N ASN A 40 -1.28 11.17 3.49
CA ASN A 40 -0.15 11.79 2.79
C ASN A 40 0.19 11.02 1.50
N LYS A 41 0.27 9.69 1.59
CA LYS A 41 0.56 8.82 0.44
C LYS A 41 -0.54 8.82 -0.62
N ILE A 42 -1.80 8.96 -0.23
CA ILE A 42 -2.90 9.11 -1.20
C ILE A 42 -2.67 10.34 -2.09
N LEU A 43 -2.23 11.46 -1.50
CA LEU A 43 -1.99 12.71 -2.20
C LEU A 43 -0.72 12.65 -3.08
N GLU A 44 0.34 12.04 -2.58
CA GLU A 44 1.64 11.95 -3.25
C GLU A 44 1.66 10.88 -4.35
N ASP A 45 1.22 9.67 -4.04
CA ASP A 45 1.36 8.50 -4.89
C ASP A 45 0.17 8.22 -5.81
N LYS A 46 -1.01 8.79 -5.50
CA LYS A 46 -2.27 8.59 -6.23
C LYS A 46 -2.54 7.11 -6.55
N PRO A 47 -2.70 6.25 -5.53
CA PRO A 47 -2.97 4.83 -5.74
C PRO A 47 -4.30 4.60 -6.45
N ASP A 48 -4.36 3.54 -7.25
CA ASP A 48 -5.58 3.09 -7.94
C ASP A 48 -6.53 2.33 -7.01
N LEU A 49 -6.02 1.82 -5.89
CA LEU A 49 -6.73 1.07 -4.86
C LEU A 49 -6.07 1.29 -3.49
N ILE A 50 -6.89 1.39 -2.44
CA ILE A 50 -6.47 1.49 -1.04
C ILE A 50 -7.10 0.31 -0.31
#